data_AF-G4D6S0-F1
#
_entry.id   AF-G4D6S0-F1
#
_cell.length_a   1.000
_cell.length_b   1.000
_cell.length_c   1.000
_cell.angle_alpha   90.00
_cell.angle_beta   90.00
_cell.angle_gamma   90.00
#
_symmetry.space_group_name_H-M   'P 1'
#
loop_
_entity.id
_entity.type
_entity.pdbx_description
1 polymer ?
#
loop_
_entity_poly.entity_id
_entity_poly.type
_entity_poly.pdbx_seq_one_letter_code
_entity_poly.pdbx_strand_id
1 'polypeptide(L)'
;MKVTICMGSRCTLMGASTIYDAVELLQNDICGPESDYCSAENLEIELGQCLNGEYCNPEEESTNAPVVIIDDEIIFRATPQEVSEKIINKLRS
;
A
#
# COMPACT_ATOMS: atom_id res chain seq x y z
N MET A 1 -7.90 -6.41 -7.52
CA MET A 1 -7.50 -5.86 -6.22
C MET A 1 -7.02 -4.44 -6.45
N LYS A 2 -7.43 -3.50 -5.61
CA LYS A 2 -6.92 -2.12 -5.66
C LYS A 2 -6.09 -1.80 -4.42
N VAL A 3 -4.91 -1.22 -4.59
CA VAL A 3 -4.03 -0.76 -3.50
C VAL A 3 -3.85 0.75 -3.64
N THR A 4 -4.39 1.51 -2.71
CA THR A 4 -4.24 2.97 -2.67
C THR A 4 -3.25 3.36 -1.59
N ILE A 5 -2.14 4.01 -1.97
CA ILE A 5 -1.07 4.41 -1.05
C ILE A 5 -1.14 5.91 -0.82
N CYS A 6 -1.21 6.34 0.44
CA CYS A 6 -1.12 7.74 0.80
C CYS A 6 0.28 8.29 0.49
N MET A 7 0.36 9.28 -0.40
CA MET A 7 1.58 10.03 -0.75
C MET A 7 1.53 11.49 -0.29
N GLY A 8 0.72 11.78 0.74
CA GLY A 8 0.75 13.08 1.41
C GLY A 8 2.06 13.29 2.17
N SER A 9 2.43 14.54 2.45
CA SER A 9 3.73 14.89 3.06
C SER A 9 4.06 14.09 4.32
N ARG A 10 3.08 13.84 5.20
CA ARG A 10 3.27 13.04 6.41
C ARG A 10 3.46 11.56 6.12
N CYS A 11 2.72 11.00 5.17
CA CYS A 11 2.86 9.62 4.74
C CYS A 11 4.22 9.38 4.10
N THR A 12 4.67 10.28 3.21
CA THR A 12 6.01 10.21 2.62
C THR A 12 7.11 10.33 3.67
N LEU A 13 6.99 11.27 4.62
CA LEU A 13 7.95 11.42 5.74
C LEU A 13 8.07 10.14 6.58
N MET A 14 6.96 9.43 6.77
CA MET A 14 6.90 8.18 7.53
C MET A 14 7.23 6.93 6.70
N GLY A 15 7.66 7.09 5.44
CA GLY A 15 8.14 5.98 4.62
C GLY A 15 7.13 5.42 3.62
N ALA A 16 6.08 6.14 3.23
CA ALA A 16 5.15 5.66 2.19
C ALA A 16 5.83 5.32 0.85
N SER A 17 6.97 5.95 0.53
CA SER A 17 7.76 5.62 -0.66
C SER A 17 8.27 4.18 -0.64
N THR A 18 8.73 3.68 0.52
CA THR A 18 9.24 2.31 0.60
C THR A 18 8.13 1.27 0.48
N ILE A 19 6.90 1.65 0.86
CA ILE A 19 5.72 0.81 0.63
C ILE A 19 5.43 0.74 -0.88
N TYR A 20 5.43 1.87 -1.56
CA TYR A 20 5.23 1.90 -3.02
C TYR A 20 6.27 1.05 -3.75
N ASP A 21 7.55 1.23 -3.44
CA ASP A 21 8.64 0.46 -4.06
C ASP A 21 8.44 -1.05 -3.85
N ALA A 22 7.98 -1.46 -2.66
CA ALA A 22 7.69 -2.86 -2.36
C ALA A 22 6.50 -3.40 -3.16
N VAL A 23 5.43 -2.62 -3.30
CA VAL A 23 4.24 -3.02 -4.07
C VAL A 23 4.56 -3.06 -5.58
N GLU A 24 5.36 -2.14 -6.08
CA GLU A 24 5.83 -2.12 -7.46
C GLU A 24 6.71 -3.34 -7.78
N LEU A 25 7.65 -3.67 -6.89
CA LEU A 25 8.47 -4.89 -6.99
C LEU A 25 7.59 -6.15 -6.99
N LEU A 26 6.55 -6.17 -6.17
CA LEU A 26 5.61 -7.30 -6.14
C LEU A 26 4.86 -7.44 -7.46
N GLN A 27 4.36 -6.35 -8.02
CA GLN A 27 3.59 -6.36 -9.25
C GLN A 27 4.44 -6.79 -10.45
N ASN A 28 5.66 -6.27 -10.56
CA ASN A 28 6.49 -6.42 -11.75
C ASN A 28 7.37 -7.66 -11.71
N ASP A 29 7.96 -7.99 -10.55
CA ASP A 29 8.99 -9.03 -10.45
C ASP A 29 8.48 -10.31 -9.78
N ILE A 30 7.77 -10.20 -8.66
CA ILE A 30 7.41 -11.36 -7.84
C ILE A 30 6.11 -12.03 -8.31
N CYS A 31 5.08 -11.24 -8.58
CA CYS A 31 3.77 -11.67 -9.07
C CYS A 31 3.53 -11.21 -10.52
N GLY A 32 4.62 -10.93 -11.24
CA GLY A 32 4.57 -10.55 -12.64
C GLY A 32 4.03 -11.67 -13.54
N PRO A 33 3.88 -11.40 -14.85
CA PRO A 33 3.25 -12.33 -15.80
C PRO A 33 4.00 -13.67 -15.96
N GLU A 34 5.26 -13.75 -15.56
CA GLU A 34 6.07 -14.98 -15.59
C GLU A 34 6.08 -15.73 -14.25
N SER A 35 5.33 -15.28 -13.23
CA SER A 35 5.30 -15.89 -11.91
C SER A 35 4.32 -17.07 -11.84
N ASP A 36 4.82 -18.23 -11.44
CA ASP A 36 4.00 -19.42 -11.15
C ASP A 36 3.36 -19.40 -9.74
N TYR A 37 3.64 -18.38 -8.92
CA TYR A 37 3.30 -18.35 -7.49
C TYR A 37 2.13 -17.43 -7.14
N CYS A 38 1.99 -16.31 -7.84
CA CYS A 38 0.90 -15.34 -7.68
C CYS A 38 0.75 -14.56 -8.99
N SER A 39 -0.46 -14.10 -9.30
CA SER A 39 -0.71 -13.23 -10.46
C SER A 39 -1.18 -11.86 -10.01
N ALA A 40 -0.42 -10.83 -10.36
CA ALA A 40 -0.78 -9.43 -10.16
C ALA A 40 -1.52 -8.81 -11.36
N GLU A 41 -2.04 -9.60 -12.30
CA GLU A 41 -2.74 -9.10 -13.50
C GLU A 41 -3.92 -8.16 -13.17
N ASN A 42 -4.57 -8.37 -12.02
CA ASN A 42 -5.69 -7.55 -11.56
C ASN A 42 -5.31 -6.62 -10.40
N LEU A 43 -4.02 -6.40 -10.14
CA LEU A 43 -3.53 -5.46 -9.12
C LEU A 43 -3.48 -4.05 -9.73
N GLU A 44 -4.25 -3.13 -9.15
CA GLU A 44 -4.21 -1.71 -9.51
C GLU A 44 -3.58 -0.92 -8.37
N ILE A 45 -2.56 -0.11 -8.67
CA ILE A 45 -1.88 0.74 -7.69
C ILE A 45 -2.33 2.18 -7.92
N GLU A 46 -2.90 2.81 -6.90
CA GLU A 46 -3.31 4.21 -6.92
C GLU A 46 -2.52 5.01 -5.88
N LEU A 47 -2.11 6.22 -6.24
CA LEU A 47 -1.43 7.14 -5.33
C LEU A 47 -2.40 8.24 -4.90
N GLY A 48 -2.76 8.24 -3.62
CA GLY A 48 -3.71 9.20 -3.05
C GLY A 48 -3.01 10.32 -2.28
N GLN A 49 -3.46 11.57 -2.44
CA GLN A 49 -3.01 12.68 -1.60
C GLN A 49 -3.93 12.82 -0.39
N CYS A 50 -3.40 12.50 0.80
CA CYS A 50 -4.08 12.61 2.10
C CYS A 50 -5.43 11.88 2.22
N LEU A 51 -5.88 11.14 1.20
CA LEU A 51 -7.13 10.36 1.20
C LEU A 51 -8.30 11.19 1.77
N ASN A 52 -8.53 12.37 1.17
CA ASN A 52 -9.52 13.38 1.59
C ASN A 52 -9.32 14.01 2.98
N GLY A 53 -8.17 13.81 3.61
CA GLY A 53 -7.86 14.33 4.95
C GLY A 53 -8.54 13.56 6.07
N GLU A 54 -9.23 12.46 5.78
CA GLU A 54 -10.03 11.69 6.74
C GLU A 54 -9.17 10.97 7.79
N TYR A 55 -7.91 10.65 7.44
CA TYR A 55 -7.06 9.75 8.23
C TYR A 55 -5.84 10.42 8.86
N CYS A 56 -5.58 11.68 8.51
CA CYS A 56 -4.48 12.47 9.07
C CYS A 56 -5.05 13.53 10.00
N ASN A 57 -5.23 13.19 11.28
CA ASN A 57 -5.58 14.19 12.28
C ASN A 57 -4.33 15.04 12.62
N PRO A 58 -4.37 16.38 12.43
CA PRO A 58 -3.26 17.25 12.80
C PRO A 58 -2.98 17.30 14.31
N GLU A 59 -3.96 16.96 15.15
CA GLU A 59 -3.87 17.13 16.60
C GLU A 59 -3.38 15.88 17.36
N GLU A 60 -3.23 14.72 16.69
CA GLU A 60 -2.70 13.51 17.33
C GLU A 60 -1.17 13.38 17.16
N GLU A 61 -0.48 13.26 18.30
CA GLU A 61 0.97 12.94 18.38
C GLU A 61 1.28 11.58 17.75
N SER A 62 0.38 10.62 17.92
CA SER A 62 0.42 9.30 17.30
C SER A 62 -0.09 9.37 15.86
N THR A 63 0.82 9.60 14.91
CA THR A 63 0.43 9.66 13.50
C THR A 63 -0.06 8.28 13.03
N ASN A 64 -1.22 8.25 12.37
CA ASN A 64 -1.75 7.05 11.71
C ASN A 64 -1.11 6.81 10.32
N ALA A 65 -0.14 7.64 9.95
CA ALA A 65 0.60 7.57 8.70
C ALA A 65 1.77 6.56 8.79
N PRO A 66 2.17 5.95 7.67
CA PRO A 66 1.52 6.02 6.35
C PRO A 66 0.22 5.21 6.32
N VAL A 67 -0.71 5.63 5.46
CA VAL A 67 -2.03 5.00 5.30
C VAL A 67 -2.09 4.28 3.95
N VAL A 68 -2.55 3.04 3.95
CA VAL A 68 -2.75 2.24 2.75
C VAL A 68 -4.16 1.66 2.77
N ILE A 69 -4.84 1.68 1.64
CA ILE A 69 -6.15 1.04 1.47
C ILE A 69 -5.99 -0.13 0.50
N ILE A 70 -6.35 -1.34 0.93
CA ILE A 70 -6.36 -2.53 0.08
C ILE A 70 -7.80 -2.99 -0.11
N ASP A 71 -8.32 -2.82 -1.32
CA ASP A 71 -9.74 -2.88 -1.67
C ASP A 71 -10.57 -1.91 -0.82
N ASP A 72 -11.10 -2.36 0.32
CA ASP A 72 -11.87 -1.55 1.28
C ASP A 72 -11.26 -1.57 2.70
N GLU A 73 -10.12 -2.25 2.88
CA GLU A 73 -9.45 -2.37 4.17
C GLU A 73 -8.43 -1.25 4.37
N ILE A 74 -8.59 -0.47 5.44
CA ILE A 74 -7.70 0.63 5.79
C ILE A 74 -6.62 0.15 6.75
N ILE A 75 -5.38 0.37 6.38
CA ILE A 75 -4.19 0.02 7.15
C ILE A 75 -3.52 1.31 7.60
N PHE A 76 -3.49 1.52 8.91
CA PHE A 76 -2.79 2.64 9.54
C PHE A 76 -1.38 2.22 9.95
N ARG A 77 -0.44 3.17 9.92
CA ARG A 77 0.98 2.91 10.20
C ARG A 77 1.51 1.74 9.37
N ALA A 78 1.06 1.70 8.11
CA ALA A 78 1.36 0.61 7.22
C ALA A 78 2.87 0.42 7.10
N THR A 79 3.31 -0.84 7.07
CA THR A 79 4.71 -1.19 6.82
C THR A 79 4.82 -1.87 5.46
N PRO A 80 5.97 -1.76 4.76
CA PRO A 80 6.18 -2.46 3.50
C PRO A 80 5.94 -3.97 3.64
N GLN A 81 6.35 -4.57 4.77
CA GLN A 81 6.20 -5.99 5.06
C GLN A 81 4.72 -6.39 5.18
N GLU A 82 3.95 -5.68 6.01
CA GLU A 82 2.53 -5.98 6.23
C GLU A 82 1.71 -5.85 4.93
N VAL A 83 1.96 -4.77 4.17
CA VAL A 83 1.27 -4.53 2.89
C VAL A 83 1.64 -5.63 1.89
N SER A 84 2.92 -5.98 1.80
CA SER A 84 3.40 -7.04 0.91
C SER A 84 2.78 -8.39 1.22
N GLU A 85 2.76 -8.78 2.49
CA GLU A 85 2.16 -10.05 2.94
C GLU A 85 0.66 -10.11 2.62
N LYS A 86 -0.08 -9.01 2.87
CA LYS A 86 -1.51 -8.94 2.54
C LYS A 86 -1.77 -9.07 1.04
N ILE A 87 -0.97 -8.39 0.21
CA ILE A 87 -1.09 -8.47 -1.26
C ILE A 87 -0.82 -9.90 -1.71
N ILE A 88 0.32 -10.49 -1.34
CA ILE A 88 0.69 -11.86 -1.72
C ILE A 88 -0.40 -12.85 -1.30
N ASN A 89 -0.92 -12.76 -0.08
CA ASN A 89 -1.94 -13.68 0.42
C ASN A 89 -3.27 -13.58 -0.34
N LYS A 90 -3.61 -12.40 -0.87
CA LYS A 90 -4.80 -12.21 -1.68
C LYS A 90 -4.58 -12.51 -3.17
N LEU A 91 -3.34 -12.40 -3.68
CA LEU A 91 -2.98 -12.74 -5.06
C LEU A 91 -2.68 -14.23 -5.26
N ARG A 92 -2.33 -14.95 -4.19
CA ARG A 92 -2.25 -16.41 -4.17
C ARG A 92 -3.65 -16.99 -4.37
N SER A 93 -3.79 -17.79 -5.43
CA SER A 93 -4.98 -18.60 -5.69
C SER A 93 -4.97 -19.92 -4.91
#